data_AF-A0A0E3P8B9-F1
#
_entry.id   AF-A0A0E3P8B9-F1
#
_cell.length_a   1.000
_cell.length_b   1.000
_cell.length_c   1.000
_cell.angle_alpha   90.00
_cell.angle_beta   90.00
_cell.angle_gamma   90.00
#
_symmetry.space_group_name_H-M   'P 1'
#
loop_
_entity.id
_entity.type
_entity.pdbx_description
1 polymer ?
#
loop_
_entity_poly.entity_id
_entity_poly.type
_entity_poly.pdbx_seq_one_letter_code
_entity_poly.pdbx_strand_id
1 'polypeptide(L)'
;MIEPYGVLKMNKKKKTLLAVAFIAGVFLIGLYGVDSSEGYLAVSELLSDPQGYTGKNINAVGIVEAGSLEKAPGVTSFELKDENDENLKIHVNYVGDLPSNLAEGKQVTVSGTMISESTFEANKVITGCPSKYTE
;
A
#
# COMPACT_ATOMS: atom_id res chain seq x y z
N MET A 1 23.52 39.61 -13.10
CA MET A 1 23.33 38.16 -12.83
C MET A 1 22.09 38.09 -11.94
N ILE A 2 20.88 37.71 -12.36
CA ILE A 2 20.37 36.72 -13.32
C ILE A 2 19.04 37.22 -13.95
N GLU A 3 18.76 36.74 -15.16
CA GLU A 3 17.63 37.00 -16.07
C GLU A 3 16.24 36.49 -15.61
N PRO A 4 15.14 36.87 -16.31
CA PRO A 4 13.80 37.04 -15.75
C PRO A 4 12.89 35.81 -15.88
N TYR A 5 12.10 35.52 -14.85
CA TYR A 5 10.98 34.58 -14.97
C TYR A 5 9.79 35.28 -15.61
N GLY A 6 9.71 35.17 -16.94
CA GLY A 6 8.56 35.60 -17.74
C GLY A 6 7.29 34.89 -17.29
N VAL A 7 6.40 35.64 -16.64
CA VAL A 7 5.06 35.17 -16.28
C VAL A 7 4.27 34.98 -17.58
N LEU A 8 4.06 33.73 -18.00
CA LEU A 8 3.26 33.37 -19.17
C LEU A 8 1.84 33.95 -19.04
N LYS A 9 1.54 34.99 -19.81
CA LYS A 9 0.20 35.59 -19.90
C LYS A 9 -0.70 34.67 -20.72
N MET A 10 -1.46 33.82 -20.04
CA MET A 10 -2.26 32.76 -20.67
C MET A 10 -3.71 33.23 -20.93
N ASN A 11 -4.13 33.17 -22.21
CA ASN A 11 -5.47 33.56 -22.67
C ASN A 11 -6.58 32.68 -22.06
N LYS A 12 -7.78 33.26 -21.78
CA LYS A 12 -8.91 32.56 -21.11
C LYS A 12 -9.25 31.19 -21.70
N LYS A 13 -9.18 31.04 -23.04
CA LYS A 13 -9.41 29.76 -23.75
C LYS A 13 -8.38 28.67 -23.39
N LYS A 14 -7.11 29.05 -23.17
CA LYS A 14 -6.03 28.14 -22.79
C LYS A 14 -6.13 27.73 -21.31
N LYS A 15 -6.64 28.60 -20.44
CA LYS A 15 -6.93 28.27 -19.03
C LYS A 15 -8.06 27.25 -18.90
N THR A 16 -9.14 27.40 -19.67
CA THR A 16 -10.25 26.43 -19.69
C THR A 16 -9.80 25.07 -20.24
N LEU A 17 -8.96 25.05 -21.28
CA LEU A 17 -8.44 23.80 -21.86
C LEU A 17 -7.53 23.04 -20.87
N LEU A 18 -6.71 23.77 -20.10
CA LEU A 18 -5.85 23.19 -19.06
C LEU A 18 -6.67 22.61 -17.90
N ALA A 19 -7.74 23.29 -17.49
CA ALA A 19 -8.64 22.81 -16.44
C ALA A 19 -9.40 21.54 -16.87
N VAL A 20 -9.88 21.49 -18.12
CA VAL A 20 -10.56 20.30 -18.67
C VAL A 20 -9.59 19.12 -18.81
N ALA A 21 -8.34 19.36 -19.25
CA ALA A 21 -7.31 18.32 -19.32
C ALA A 21 -6.94 17.78 -17.93
N PHE A 22 -6.91 18.64 -16.90
CA PHE A 22 -6.64 18.23 -15.53
C PHE A 22 -7.78 17.38 -14.96
N ILE A 23 -9.03 17.80 -15.18
CA ILE A 23 -10.21 17.04 -14.76
C ILE A 23 -10.28 15.69 -15.51
N ALA A 24 -10.04 15.67 -16.81
CA ALA A 24 -10.00 14.43 -17.60
C ALA A 24 -8.86 13.50 -17.15
N GLY A 25 -7.69 14.05 -16.79
CA GLY A 25 -6.58 13.28 -16.23
C GLY A 25 -6.95 12.63 -14.90
N VAL A 26 -7.57 13.37 -13.98
CA VAL A 26 -8.04 12.83 -12.69
C VAL A 26 -9.17 11.81 -12.88
N PHE A 27 -10.06 12.03 -13.84
CA PHE A 27 -11.16 11.10 -14.15
C PHE A 27 -10.68 9.80 -14.81
N LEU A 28 -9.64 9.86 -15.64
CA LEU A 28 -8.97 8.68 -16.16
C LEU A 28 -8.28 7.92 -15.03
N ILE A 29 -7.58 8.57 -14.11
CA ILE A 29 -6.97 7.85 -12.98
C ILE A 29 -8.04 7.18 -12.10
N GLY A 30 -9.21 7.82 -11.92
CA GLY A 30 -10.34 7.26 -11.16
C GLY A 30 -11.07 6.10 -11.85
N LEU A 31 -11.11 6.05 -13.19
CA LEU A 31 -11.78 4.97 -13.95
C LEU A 31 -10.92 3.71 -14.11
N TYR A 32 -9.59 3.84 -14.11
CA TYR A 32 -8.66 2.72 -14.28
C TYR A 32 -8.03 2.24 -12.96
N GLY A 33 -8.37 2.86 -11.83
CA GLY A 33 -7.71 2.66 -10.53
C GLY A 33 -8.55 1.99 -9.43
N VAL A 34 -9.62 1.28 -9.78
CA VAL A 34 -10.46 0.55 -8.80
C VAL A 34 -10.54 -0.93 -9.14
N ASP A 35 -9.39 -1.59 -9.13
CA ASP A 35 -9.37 -3.02 -8.77
C ASP A 35 -9.50 -3.06 -7.26
N SER A 36 -10.74 -3.12 -6.77
CA SER A 36 -11.04 -3.55 -5.40
C SER A 36 -10.51 -4.97 -5.26
N SER A 37 -9.25 -5.11 -4.84
CA SER A 37 -8.61 -6.42 -4.70
C SER A 37 -9.19 -7.11 -3.47
N GLU A 38 -10.35 -7.75 -3.66
CA GLU A 38 -11.01 -8.60 -2.66
C GLU A 38 -10.24 -9.91 -2.40
N GLY A 39 -9.10 -10.10 -3.06
CA GLY A 39 -8.22 -11.25 -2.90
C GLY A 39 -7.18 -11.09 -1.78
N TYR A 40 -6.69 -12.23 -1.30
CA TYR A 40 -5.55 -12.36 -0.39
C TYR A 40 -4.33 -12.78 -1.21
N LEU A 41 -3.26 -12.00 -1.13
CA LEU A 41 -2.03 -12.19 -1.89
C LEU A 41 -0.90 -12.59 -0.94
N ALA A 42 -0.08 -13.56 -1.34
CA ALA A 42 1.15 -13.87 -0.63
C ALA A 42 2.19 -12.77 -0.81
N VAL A 43 3.15 -12.65 0.11
CA VAL A 43 4.25 -11.69 0.02
C VAL A 43 5.07 -11.90 -1.28
N SER A 44 5.28 -13.15 -1.67
CA SER A 44 5.93 -13.52 -2.93
C SER A 44 5.20 -13.02 -4.18
N GLU A 45 3.86 -13.07 -4.20
CA GLU A 45 3.05 -12.53 -5.31
C GLU A 45 3.15 -11.01 -5.38
N LEU A 46 3.13 -10.34 -4.23
CA LEU A 46 3.29 -8.89 -4.16
C LEU A 46 4.65 -8.42 -4.65
N LEU A 47 5.70 -9.16 -4.32
CA LEU A 47 7.07 -8.87 -4.76
C LEU A 47 7.33 -9.28 -6.22
N SER A 48 6.44 -10.07 -6.84
CA SER A 48 6.55 -10.45 -8.26
C SER A 48 6.12 -9.33 -9.20
N ASP A 49 5.19 -8.45 -8.79
CA ASP A 49 4.78 -7.26 -9.53
C ASP A 49 4.50 -6.05 -8.60
N PRO A 50 5.52 -5.53 -7.91
CA PRO A 50 5.32 -4.48 -6.91
C PRO A 50 4.82 -3.16 -7.52
N GLN A 51 5.17 -2.87 -8.77
CA GLN A 51 4.70 -1.68 -9.48
C GLN A 51 3.22 -1.78 -9.87
N GLY A 52 2.73 -2.98 -10.20
CA GLY A 52 1.32 -3.23 -10.46
C GLY A 52 0.42 -3.06 -9.24
N TYR A 53 0.98 -3.20 -8.03
CA TYR A 53 0.25 -3.06 -6.75
C TYR A 53 0.48 -1.72 -6.04
N THR A 54 1.48 -0.93 -6.44
CA THR A 54 1.76 0.38 -5.81
C THR A 54 0.53 1.30 -5.91
N GLY A 55 0.13 1.87 -4.77
CA GLY A 55 -1.05 2.72 -4.63
C GLY A 55 -2.39 1.97 -4.56
N LYS A 56 -2.39 0.63 -4.68
CA LYS A 56 -3.61 -0.19 -4.56
C LYS A 56 -3.79 -0.66 -3.12
N ASN A 57 -5.07 -0.77 -2.72
CA ASN A 57 -5.44 -1.42 -1.48
C ASN A 57 -5.54 -2.94 -1.71
N ILE A 58 -4.80 -3.71 -0.94
CA ILE A 58 -4.65 -5.16 -1.09
C ILE A 58 -4.62 -5.84 0.29
N ASN A 59 -4.88 -7.13 0.31
CA ASN A 59 -4.70 -7.96 1.51
C ASN A 59 -3.47 -8.84 1.30
N ALA A 60 -2.42 -8.64 2.09
CA ALA A 60 -1.22 -9.46 2.07
C ALA A 60 -1.27 -10.51 3.19
N VAL A 61 -0.84 -11.73 2.89
CA VAL A 61 -0.74 -12.84 3.85
C VAL A 61 0.73 -13.23 3.98
N GLY A 62 1.19 -13.37 5.22
CA GLY A 62 2.56 -13.78 5.50
C GLY A 62 2.76 -14.05 6.99
N ILE A 63 4.01 -14.30 7.38
CA ILE A 63 4.40 -14.56 8.76
C ILE A 63 5.16 -13.34 9.29
N VAL A 64 4.86 -12.91 10.51
CA VAL A 64 5.61 -11.83 11.16
C VAL A 64 7.00 -12.34 11.50
N GLU A 65 8.05 -11.69 10.99
CA GLU A 65 9.43 -12.10 11.23
C GLU A 65 9.81 -11.89 12.70
N ALA A 66 10.55 -12.86 13.26
CA ALA A 66 10.99 -12.81 14.65
C ALA A 66 12.02 -11.70 14.88
N GLY A 67 11.82 -10.92 15.94
CA GLY A 67 12.66 -9.76 16.27
C GLY A 67 12.36 -8.51 15.45
N SER A 68 11.35 -8.53 14.56
CA SER A 68 11.01 -7.38 13.71
C SER A 68 9.92 -6.48 14.27
N LEU A 69 9.17 -6.94 15.28
CA LEU A 69 7.99 -6.22 15.78
C LEU A 69 8.39 -5.03 16.65
N GLU A 70 8.37 -3.84 16.07
CA GLU A 70 8.68 -2.57 16.72
C GLU A 70 7.40 -1.78 17.00
N LYS A 71 7.16 -1.47 18.28
CA LYS A 71 5.99 -0.67 18.69
C LYS A 71 6.44 0.74 19.06
N ALA A 72 6.06 1.71 18.24
CA ALA A 72 6.27 3.13 18.50
C ALA A 72 4.93 3.80 18.89
N PRO A 73 4.95 4.98 19.53
CA PRO A 73 3.72 5.70 19.84
C PRO A 73 3.00 6.11 18.55
N GLY A 74 1.87 5.45 18.27
CA GLY A 74 1.00 5.73 17.12
C GLY A 74 1.29 4.91 15.86
N VAL A 75 2.39 4.14 15.81
CA VAL A 75 2.72 3.27 14.67
C VAL A 75 3.41 2.00 15.15
N THR A 76 3.04 0.86 14.59
CA THR A 76 3.73 -0.42 14.80
C THR A 76 4.33 -0.86 13.48
N SER A 77 5.62 -1.16 13.47
CA SER A 77 6.34 -1.61 12.28
C SER A 77 6.79 -3.05 12.47
N PHE A 78 6.78 -3.85 11.40
CA PHE A 78 7.30 -5.22 11.41
C PHE A 78 7.62 -5.69 10.00
N GLU A 79 8.43 -6.74 9.89
CA GLU A 79 8.68 -7.40 8.61
C GLU A 79 7.68 -8.56 8.45
N LEU A 80 7.01 -8.60 7.31
CA LEU A 80 6.13 -9.69 6.93
C LEU A 80 6.85 -10.54 5.89
N LYS A 81 7.19 -11.79 6.24
CA LYS A 81 7.81 -12.75 5.34
C LYS A 81 6.79 -13.64 4.65
N ASP A 82 7.15 -14.18 3.49
CA ASP A 82 6.37 -15.21 2.82
C ASP A 82 6.36 -16.51 3.63
N GLU A 83 5.30 -17.31 3.49
CA GLU A 83 5.19 -18.62 4.14
C GLU A 83 6.14 -19.65 3.51
N ASN A 84 6.40 -19.53 2.20
CA ASN A 84 7.16 -20.51 1.41
C ASN A 84 8.62 -20.08 1.16
N ASP A 85 8.95 -18.80 1.35
CA ASP A 85 10.31 -18.27 1.16
C ASP A 85 10.65 -17.18 2.18
N GLU A 86 11.54 -17.52 3.12
CA GLU A 86 11.97 -16.60 4.19
C GLU A 86 12.82 -15.43 3.68
N ASN A 87 13.34 -15.50 2.43
CA ASN A 87 14.08 -14.38 1.83
C ASN A 87 13.15 -13.29 1.30
N LEU A 88 11.88 -13.62 1.06
CA LEU A 88 10.87 -12.70 0.55
C LEU A 88 10.15 -12.05 1.73
N LYS A 89 10.41 -10.76 1.92
CA LYS A 89 9.86 -9.98 3.03
C LYS A 89 9.49 -8.57 2.60
N ILE A 90 8.46 -8.02 3.24
CA ILE A 90 8.03 -6.64 3.07
C ILE A 90 7.97 -5.95 4.43
N HIS A 91 8.34 -4.68 4.45
CA HIS A 91 8.21 -3.82 5.61
C HIS A 91 6.76 -3.36 5.75
N VAL A 92 6.12 -3.65 6.88
CA VAL A 92 4.75 -3.26 7.17
C VAL A 92 4.74 -2.17 8.23
N ASN A 93 4.14 -1.03 7.88
CA ASN A 93 3.80 0.04 8.83
C ASN A 93 2.31 -0.01 9.13
N TYR A 94 1.97 -0.29 10.38
CA TYR A 94 0.59 -0.37 10.84
C TYR A 94 0.25 0.82 11.73
N VAL A 95 -0.80 1.55 11.35
CA VAL A 95 -1.36 2.65 12.14
C VAL A 95 -2.73 2.24 12.64
N GLY A 96 -2.82 1.92 13.93
CA GLY A 96 -4.08 1.54 14.57
C GLY A 96 -3.88 0.71 15.85
N ASP A 97 -5.00 0.23 16.38
CA ASP A 97 -5.02 -0.65 17.54
C ASP A 97 -4.58 -2.06 17.14
N LEU A 98 -3.36 -2.41 17.55
CA LEU A 98 -2.79 -3.73 17.27
C LEU A 98 -3.64 -4.81 17.95
N PRO A 99 -4.06 -5.86 17.24
CA PRO A 99 -4.88 -6.89 17.85
C PRO A 99 -4.05 -7.68 18.88
N SER A 100 -4.68 -8.04 20.01
CA SER A 100 -4.00 -8.62 21.19
C SER A 100 -3.34 -9.97 20.93
N ASN A 101 -3.75 -10.65 19.86
CA ASN A 101 -3.24 -11.94 19.42
C ASN A 101 -2.06 -11.85 18.45
N LEU A 102 -1.69 -10.64 18.01
CA LEU A 102 -0.52 -10.44 17.14
C LEU A 102 0.76 -10.75 17.89
N ALA A 103 1.56 -11.63 17.31
CA ALA A 103 2.84 -12.04 17.83
C ALA A 103 3.78 -12.41 16.68
N GLU A 104 5.07 -12.30 16.95
CA GLU A 104 6.14 -12.74 16.07
C GLU A 104 6.04 -14.24 15.78
N GLY A 105 6.46 -14.66 14.59
CA GLY A 105 6.38 -16.05 14.13
C GLY A 105 4.97 -16.55 13.83
N LYS A 106 3.94 -15.69 13.92
CA LYS A 106 2.56 -16.04 13.54
C LYS A 106 2.22 -15.59 12.14
N GLN A 107 1.40 -16.39 11.46
CA GLN A 107 0.78 -16.00 10.22
C GLN A 107 -0.30 -14.93 10.48
N VAL A 108 -0.25 -13.87 9.69
CA VAL A 108 -1.16 -12.74 9.75
C VAL A 108 -1.59 -12.34 8.35
N THR A 109 -2.78 -11.76 8.27
CA THR A 109 -3.28 -11.05 7.11
C THR A 109 -3.25 -9.56 7.41
N VAL A 110 -2.59 -8.80 6.56
CA VAL A 110 -2.53 -7.34 6.64
C VAL A 110 -3.29 -6.75 5.46
N SER A 111 -4.24 -5.86 5.73
CA SER A 111 -4.93 -5.09 4.69
C SER A 111 -4.42 -3.66 4.72
N GLY A 112 -4.15 -3.11 3.55
CA GLY A 112 -3.44 -1.85 3.45
C GLY A 112 -3.10 -1.47 2.02
N THR A 113 -2.26 -0.45 1.89
CA THR A 113 -1.84 0.09 0.60
C THR A 113 -0.36 -0.15 0.41
N MET A 114 0.02 -0.65 -0.77
CA MET A 114 1.44 -0.77 -1.15
C MET A 114 1.98 0.61 -1.50
N ILE A 115 2.99 1.10 -0.77
CA ILE A 115 3.55 2.45 -0.94
C ILE A 115 4.79 2.42 -1.83
N SER A 116 5.58 1.37 -1.71
CA SER A 116 6.79 1.15 -2.51
C SER A 116 7.04 -0.35 -2.66
N GLU A 117 8.05 -0.74 -3.44
CA GLU A 117 8.38 -2.15 -3.69
C GLU A 117 8.67 -2.97 -2.42
N SER A 118 9.03 -2.31 -1.32
CA SER A 118 9.35 -2.96 -0.05
C SER A 118 8.51 -2.46 1.14
N THR A 119 7.65 -1.46 0.96
CA THR A 119 6.91 -0.82 2.06
C THR A 119 5.41 -0.90 1.86
N PHE A 120 4.73 -1.41 2.87
CA PHE A 120 3.30 -1.61 2.92
C PHE A 120 2.69 -0.85 4.11
N GLU A 121 1.74 0.04 3.85
CA GLU A 121 1.00 0.73 4.91
C GLU A 121 -0.29 -0.03 5.22
N ALA A 122 -0.27 -0.77 6.33
CA ALA A 122 -1.41 -1.51 6.82
C ALA A 122 -2.36 -0.60 7.62
N ASN A 123 -3.64 -0.71 7.32
CA ASN A 123 -4.71 -0.08 8.11
C ASN A 123 -5.56 -1.12 8.87
N LYS A 124 -5.37 -2.40 8.57
CA LYS A 124 -6.01 -3.51 9.29
C LYS A 124 -5.03 -4.67 9.41
N VAL A 125 -4.97 -5.30 10.58
CA VAL A 125 -4.24 -6.54 10.77
C VAL A 125 -5.13 -7.56 11.45
N ILE A 126 -5.11 -8.79 10.93
CA ILE A 126 -5.86 -9.93 11.45
C ILE A 126 -4.88 -11.08 11.60
N THR A 127 -4.89 -11.77 12.72
CA THR A 127 -4.07 -12.98 12.87
C THR A 127 -4.84 -14.21 12.37
N GLY A 128 -4.19 -15.07 11.59
CA GLY A 128 -4.76 -16.32 11.06
C GLY A 128 -5.22 -16.26 9.60
N CYS A 129 -5.56 -17.44 9.05
CA CYS A 129 -5.98 -17.59 7.66
C CYS A 129 -7.35 -16.94 7.40
N PRO A 130 -7.54 -16.27 6.25
CA PRO A 130 -8.79 -15.64 5.88
C PRO A 130 -9.95 -16.61 5.64
N SER A 131 -9.68 -17.91 5.47
CA SER A 131 -10.68 -18.96 5.26
C SER A 131 -11.72 -19.09 6.39
N LYS A 132 -11.48 -18.46 7.54
CA LYS A 132 -12.41 -18.40 8.67
C LYS A 132 -13.39 -17.21 8.64
N TYR A 133 -13.29 -16.27 7.71
CA TYR A 133 -14.07 -15.02 7.70
C TYR A 133 -15.04 -14.85 6.52
N THR A 134 -15.25 -15.90 5.73
CA THR A 134 -16.17 -15.91 4.57
C THR A 134 -17.50 -16.62 4.87
N GLU A 135 -17.88 -16.80 6.13
CA GLU A 135 -19.22 -17.31 6.50
C GLU A 135 -20.23 -16.18 6.73
#